data_AF-A0A7S4MVF5-F1
#
_entry.id   AF-A0A7S4MVF5-F1
#
_cell.length_a   1.000
_cell.length_b   1.000
_cell.length_c   1.000
_cell.angle_alpha   90.00
_cell.angle_beta   90.00
_cell.angle_gamma   90.00
#
_symmetry.space_group_name_H-M   'P 1'
#
loop_
_entity.id
_entity.type
_entity.pdbx_description
1 polymer ?
#
loop_
_entity_poly.entity_id
_entity_poly.type
_entity_poly.pdbx_seq_one_letter_code
_entity_poly.pdbx_strand_id
1 'polypeptide(L)'
;GESEEMPEGSVPCVGYDFNKGPDLNALLESMLTSGFQATNLALAVEEIKRMRAWRLSDEPITPDEKDAYLDPAVRAETRATIFLGCTSNLVSAGTRECIRYMLQHKKVDVMVTTAGGVEE
;
A
#
# COMPACT_ATOMS: atom_id res chain seq x y z
N GLY A 1 37.15 -14.43 -9.36
CA GLY A 1 35.74 -14.85 -9.33
C GLY A 1 35.10 -14.26 -10.55
N GLU A 2 34.49 -15.09 -11.39
CA GLU A 2 33.71 -14.62 -12.53
C GLU A 2 32.32 -14.22 -12.04
N SER A 3 31.75 -13.17 -12.63
CA SER A 3 30.36 -12.77 -12.37
C SER A 3 29.42 -13.60 -13.22
N GLU A 4 28.30 -14.02 -12.64
CA GLU A 4 27.21 -14.64 -13.39
C GLU A 4 26.31 -13.57 -14.04
N GLU A 5 25.58 -13.97 -15.08
CA GLU A 5 24.59 -13.10 -15.70
C GLU A 5 23.41 -12.86 -14.76
N MET A 6 22.89 -11.63 -14.78
CA MET A 6 21.71 -11.27 -13.99
C MET A 6 20.46 -11.98 -14.54
N PRO A 7 19.51 -12.37 -13.67
CA PRO A 7 18.25 -12.97 -14.11
C PRO A 7 17.50 -12.11 -15.12
N GLU A 8 16.79 -12.76 -16.03
CA GLU A 8 15.91 -12.09 -16.98
C GLU A 8 14.84 -11.28 -16.22
N GLY A 9 14.65 -10.01 -16.61
CA GLY A 9 13.76 -9.08 -15.92
C GLY A 9 14.39 -8.28 -14.79
N SER A 10 15.70 -8.42 -14.54
CA SER A 10 16.43 -7.56 -13.59
C SER A 10 16.32 -6.08 -13.98
N VAL A 11 15.76 -5.27 -13.09
CA VAL A 11 15.57 -3.83 -13.33
C VAL A 11 16.83 -3.07 -12.92
N PRO A 12 17.43 -2.24 -13.79
CA PRO A 12 18.60 -1.45 -13.45
C PRO A 12 18.27 -0.35 -12.42
N CYS A 13 19.24 -0.02 -11.58
CA CYS A 13 19.12 1.09 -10.65
C CYS A 13 19.26 2.42 -11.41
N VAL A 14 18.18 3.20 -11.45
CA VAL A 14 18.09 4.49 -12.14
C VAL A 14 17.22 5.45 -11.33
N GLY A 15 17.76 6.62 -10.98
CA GLY A 15 17.02 7.68 -10.28
C GLY A 15 16.31 8.66 -11.23
N TYR A 16 15.56 9.59 -10.66
CA TYR A 16 14.90 10.66 -11.41
C TYR A 16 15.89 11.64 -12.05
N ASP A 17 15.67 11.99 -13.32
CA ASP A 17 16.46 12.98 -14.05
C ASP A 17 15.78 14.36 -14.00
N PHE A 18 16.32 15.27 -13.19
CA PHE A 18 15.79 16.62 -13.04
C PHE A 18 15.91 17.51 -14.29
N ASN A 19 16.68 17.12 -15.31
CA ASN A 19 16.65 17.82 -16.60
C ASN A 19 15.30 17.67 -17.31
N LYS A 20 14.47 16.69 -16.91
CA LYS A 20 13.08 16.54 -17.36
C LYS A 20 12.10 17.50 -16.68
N GLY A 21 12.58 18.32 -15.74
CA GLY A 21 11.78 19.27 -14.97
C GLY A 21 11.36 18.74 -13.59
N PRO A 22 10.77 19.59 -12.74
CA PRO A 22 10.39 19.24 -11.37
C PRO A 22 9.00 18.56 -11.33
N ASP A 23 8.90 17.31 -11.78
CA ASP A 23 7.69 16.49 -11.67
C ASP A 23 7.75 15.60 -10.42
N LEU A 24 6.88 15.89 -9.45
CA LEU A 24 6.81 15.14 -8.19
C LEU A 24 6.30 13.70 -8.38
N ASN A 25 5.36 13.47 -9.30
CA ASN A 25 4.84 12.13 -9.54
C ASN A 25 5.93 11.26 -10.14
N ALA A 26 6.61 11.75 -11.17
CA ALA A 26 7.69 11.02 -11.81
C ALA A 26 8.90 10.81 -10.86
N LEU A 27 9.15 11.76 -9.95
CA LEU A 27 10.13 11.59 -8.88
C LEU A 27 9.76 10.43 -7.94
N LEU A 28 8.52 10.41 -7.43
CA LEU A 28 8.05 9.35 -6.53
C LEU A 28 7.99 7.99 -7.24
N GLU A 29 7.63 7.94 -8.51
CA GLU A 29 7.63 6.71 -9.31
C GLU A 29 9.04 6.14 -9.50
N SER A 30 10.05 7.01 -9.71
CA SER A 30 11.45 6.59 -9.84
C SER A 30 12.03 5.94 -8.58
N MET A 31 11.36 6.06 -7.43
CA MET A 31 11.81 5.45 -6.18
C MET A 31 11.86 3.92 -6.29
N LEU A 32 11.04 3.31 -7.15
CA LEU A 32 11.08 1.86 -7.40
C LEU A 32 12.44 1.38 -7.88
N THR A 33 13.12 2.20 -8.69
CA THR A 33 14.44 1.91 -9.27
C THR A 33 15.58 2.67 -8.60
N SER A 34 15.33 3.36 -7.49
CA SER A 34 16.35 4.19 -6.80
C SER A 34 17.18 3.42 -5.77
N GLY A 35 16.74 2.23 -5.35
CA GLY A 35 17.44 1.38 -4.39
C GLY A 35 17.17 1.71 -2.92
N PHE A 36 17.69 0.87 -2.02
CA PHE A 36 17.58 1.00 -0.56
C PHE A 36 16.12 1.22 -0.08
N GLN A 37 15.91 2.21 0.80
CA GLN A 37 14.58 2.52 1.34
C GLN A 37 13.65 3.20 0.33
N ALA A 38 14.18 3.80 -0.75
CA ALA A 38 13.34 4.36 -1.79
C ALA A 38 12.54 3.26 -2.49
N THR A 39 13.19 2.14 -2.84
CA THR A 39 12.51 0.98 -3.41
C THR A 39 11.48 0.41 -2.43
N ASN A 40 11.80 0.29 -1.14
CA ASN A 40 10.85 -0.19 -0.14
C ASN A 40 9.61 0.72 -0.02
N LEU A 41 9.80 2.04 -0.07
CA LEU A 41 8.69 3.00 -0.05
C LEU A 41 7.80 2.86 -1.29
N ALA A 42 8.39 2.74 -2.48
CA ALA A 42 7.63 2.53 -3.72
C ALA A 42 6.85 1.21 -3.69
N LEU A 43 7.46 0.13 -3.21
CA LEU A 43 6.80 -1.17 -3.03
C LEU A 43 5.64 -1.07 -2.01
N ALA A 44 5.80 -0.32 -0.92
CA ALA A 44 4.72 -0.07 0.03
C ALA A 44 3.54 0.69 -0.60
N VAL A 45 3.81 1.64 -1.49
CA VAL A 45 2.77 2.35 -2.26
C VAL A 45 2.02 1.38 -3.19
N GLU A 46 2.74 0.51 -3.92
CA GLU A 46 2.12 -0.50 -4.78
C GLU A 46 1.28 -1.51 -3.98
N GLU A 47 1.76 -1.91 -2.81
CA GLU A 47 1.02 -2.81 -1.91
C GLU A 47 -0.27 -2.15 -1.40
N ILE A 48 -0.24 -0.86 -1.04
CA ILE A 48 -1.45 -0.11 -0.66
C ILE A 48 -2.43 0.01 -1.84
N LYS A 49 -1.95 0.22 -3.07
CA LYS A 49 -2.80 0.20 -4.27
C LYS A 49 -3.44 -1.17 -4.46
N ARG A 50 -2.68 -2.25 -4.28
CA ARG A 50 -3.16 -3.65 -4.37
C ARG A 50 -4.26 -3.92 -3.35
N MET A 51 -4.06 -3.58 -2.07
CA MET A 51 -5.08 -3.74 -1.02
C MET A 51 -6.38 -3.01 -1.36
N ARG A 52 -6.31 -1.80 -1.94
CA ARG A 52 -7.50 -1.02 -2.30
C ARG A 52 -8.22 -1.55 -3.54
N ALA A 53 -7.47 -2.12 -4.48
CA ALA A 53 -8.00 -2.68 -5.72
C ALA A 53 -8.63 -4.06 -5.50
N TRP A 54 -8.07 -4.87 -4.60
CA TRP A 54 -8.46 -6.25 -4.37
C TRP A 54 -9.96 -6.42 -4.11
N ARG A 55 -10.54 -7.45 -4.72
CA ARG A 55 -11.88 -7.96 -4.46
C ARG A 55 -11.84 -9.47 -4.25
N LEU A 56 -12.80 -10.00 -3.50
CA LEU A 56 -12.93 -11.44 -3.32
C LEU A 56 -13.19 -12.17 -4.66
N SER A 57 -13.78 -11.47 -5.64
CA SER A 57 -13.95 -12.00 -7.01
C SER A 57 -12.65 -12.29 -7.75
N ASP A 58 -11.53 -11.70 -7.32
CA ASP A 58 -10.22 -11.94 -7.93
C ASP A 58 -9.62 -13.29 -7.46
N GLU A 59 -10.13 -13.84 -6.35
CA GLU A 59 -9.70 -15.11 -5.78
C GLU A 59 -10.59 -16.27 -6.26
N PRO A 60 -10.01 -17.46 -6.51
CA PRO A 60 -10.78 -18.65 -6.82
C PRO A 60 -11.68 -19.05 -5.65
N ILE A 61 -12.85 -19.62 -5.95
CA ILE A 61 -13.74 -20.19 -4.95
C ILE A 61 -13.13 -21.49 -4.43
N THR A 62 -12.94 -21.60 -3.12
CA THR A 62 -12.45 -22.82 -2.47
C THR A 62 -13.62 -23.72 -2.03
N PRO A 63 -13.39 -25.03 -1.80
CA PRO A 63 -14.46 -25.95 -1.36
C PRO A 63 -15.06 -25.62 0.02
N ASP A 64 -14.33 -24.88 0.85
CA ASP A 64 -14.72 -24.43 2.19
C ASP A 64 -15.31 -23.01 2.22
N GLU A 65 -15.54 -22.41 1.06
CA GLU A 65 -16.16 -21.08 0.93
C GLU A 65 -17.57 -21.07 1.53
N LYS A 66 -17.91 -19.99 2.23
CA LYS A 66 -19.23 -19.86 2.86
C LYS A 66 -20.29 -19.59 1.80
N ASP A 67 -21.48 -20.15 1.96
CA ASP A 67 -22.62 -19.96 1.03
C ASP A 67 -22.89 -18.48 0.69
N ALA A 68 -22.71 -17.58 1.67
CA ALA A 68 -22.87 -16.13 1.50
C ALA A 68 -21.90 -15.50 0.47
N TYR A 69 -20.76 -16.14 0.20
CA TYR A 69 -19.73 -15.68 -0.73
C TYR A 69 -19.67 -16.53 -2.02
N LEU A 70 -20.68 -17.36 -2.28
CA LEU A 70 -20.81 -18.07 -3.56
C LEU A 70 -21.47 -17.20 -4.65
N ASP A 71 -22.23 -16.18 -4.26
CA ASP A 71 -22.83 -15.23 -5.20
C ASP A 71 -21.75 -14.33 -5.84
N PRO A 72 -21.58 -14.34 -7.18
CA PRO A 72 -20.62 -13.49 -7.87
C PRO A 72 -20.77 -12.00 -7.58
N ALA A 73 -22.00 -11.49 -7.39
CA ALA A 73 -22.24 -10.09 -7.08
C ALA A 73 -21.69 -9.73 -5.69
N VAL A 74 -21.92 -10.58 -4.69
CA VAL A 74 -21.39 -10.39 -3.34
C VAL A 74 -19.86 -10.43 -3.33
N ARG A 75 -19.24 -11.35 -4.09
CA ARG A 75 -17.77 -11.43 -4.21
C ARG A 75 -17.17 -10.18 -4.86
N ALA A 76 -17.81 -9.64 -5.89
CA ALA A 76 -17.35 -8.42 -6.57
C ALA A 76 -17.45 -7.17 -5.69
N GLU A 77 -18.41 -7.14 -4.77
CA GLU A 77 -18.55 -6.04 -3.80
C GLU A 77 -17.69 -6.22 -2.55
N THR A 78 -17.28 -7.45 -2.22
CA THR A 78 -16.45 -7.75 -1.04
C THR A 78 -15.02 -7.25 -1.27
N ARG A 79 -14.61 -6.29 -0.44
CA ARG A 79 -13.28 -5.63 -0.49
C ARG A 79 -12.37 -6.16 0.60
N ALA A 80 -11.09 -5.83 0.51
CA ALA A 80 -10.13 -6.12 1.58
C ALA A 80 -10.48 -5.30 2.83
N THR A 81 -10.43 -5.93 4.00
CA THR A 81 -10.52 -5.23 5.29
C THR A 81 -9.16 -4.65 5.64
N ILE A 82 -9.04 -3.32 5.68
CA ILE A 82 -7.79 -2.61 5.91
C ILE A 82 -7.68 -2.19 7.37
N PHE A 83 -6.66 -2.72 8.06
CA PHE A 83 -6.31 -2.37 9.43
C PHE A 83 -5.17 -1.35 9.46
N LEU A 84 -5.40 -0.22 10.14
CA LEU A 84 -4.40 0.81 10.38
C LEU A 84 -3.90 0.75 11.82
N GLY A 85 -2.64 0.38 12.03
CA GLY A 85 -1.96 0.47 13.31
C GLY A 85 -1.13 1.74 13.41
N CYS A 86 -1.28 2.50 14.50
CA CYS A 86 -0.38 3.62 14.79
C CYS A 86 -0.07 3.74 16.28
N THR A 87 1.08 4.33 16.59
CA THR A 87 1.48 4.68 17.96
C THR A 87 1.02 6.09 18.31
N SER A 88 0.86 6.40 19.60
CA SER A 88 0.37 7.71 20.06
C SER A 88 1.16 8.90 19.51
N ASN A 89 2.49 8.78 19.40
CA ASN A 89 3.34 9.86 18.87
C ASN A 89 3.02 10.26 17.42
N LEU A 90 2.42 9.38 16.61
CA LEU A 90 1.95 9.72 15.26
C LEU A 90 0.64 10.52 15.29
N VAL A 91 -0.13 10.43 16.37
CA VAL A 91 -1.33 11.24 16.59
C VAL A 91 -0.96 12.57 17.22
N SER A 92 0.06 12.63 18.08
CA SER A 92 0.61 13.89 18.62
C SER A 92 1.30 14.75 17.56
N ALA A 93 1.76 14.13 16.47
CA ALA A 93 2.46 14.80 15.37
C ALA A 93 1.50 15.24 14.25
N GLY A 94 2.00 16.05 13.32
CA GLY A 94 1.25 16.49 12.12
C GLY A 94 0.86 15.36 11.14
N THR A 95 1.20 14.11 11.45
CA THR A 95 0.63 12.94 10.75
C THR A 95 -0.84 12.69 11.10
N ARG A 96 -1.34 13.28 12.19
CA ARG A 96 -2.74 13.23 12.60
C ARG A 96 -3.69 13.63 11.49
N GLU A 97 -3.38 14.67 10.72
CA GLU A 97 -4.21 15.17 9.64
C GLU A 97 -4.36 14.15 8.50
N CYS A 98 -3.29 13.41 8.20
CA CYS A 98 -3.30 12.32 7.23
C CYS A 98 -4.14 11.13 7.73
N ILE A 99 -3.96 10.74 9.00
CA ILE A 99 -4.75 9.67 9.64
C ILE A 99 -6.24 10.05 9.64
N ARG A 100 -6.56 11.27 10.08
CA ARG A 100 -7.92 11.83 10.07
C ARG A 100 -8.54 11.80 8.66
N TYR A 101 -7.79 12.17 7.63
CA TYR A 101 -8.28 12.12 6.24
C TYR A 101 -8.63 10.68 5.84
N MET A 102 -7.76 9.71 6.12
CA MET A 102 -8.01 8.30 5.78
C MET A 102 -9.27 7.76 6.47
N LEU A 103 -9.44 8.07 7.77
CA LEU A 103 -10.61 7.65 8.55
C LEU A 103 -11.88 8.32 8.06
N GLN A 104 -11.87 9.65 7.91
CA GLN A 104 -13.03 10.43 7.48
C GLN A 104 -13.57 9.96 6.12
N HIS A 105 -12.68 9.60 5.19
CA HIS A 105 -13.04 9.18 3.84
C HIS A 105 -13.12 7.67 3.66
N LYS A 106 -13.26 6.91 4.76
CA LYS A 106 -13.44 5.45 4.78
C LYS A 106 -12.41 4.73 3.91
N LYS A 107 -11.14 5.11 4.06
CA LYS A 107 -10.00 4.49 3.36
C LYS A 107 -9.43 3.30 4.12
N VAL A 108 -9.79 3.15 5.39
CA VAL A 108 -9.45 2.05 6.29
C VAL A 108 -10.70 1.63 7.07
N ASP A 109 -10.76 0.36 7.49
CA ASP A 109 -11.93 -0.22 8.15
C ASP A 109 -11.77 -0.29 9.66
N VAL A 110 -10.54 -0.55 10.14
CA VAL A 110 -10.23 -0.70 11.55
C VAL A 110 -8.98 0.10 11.89
N MET A 111 -9.01 0.83 13.00
CA MET A 111 -7.85 1.51 13.55
C MET A 111 -7.48 0.91 14.91
N VAL A 112 -6.20 0.64 15.12
CA VAL A 112 -5.64 0.18 16.39
C VAL A 112 -4.57 1.17 16.83
N THR A 113 -4.72 1.71 18.03
CA THR A 113 -3.75 2.65 18.61
C THR A 113 -3.61 2.44 20.11
N THR A 114 -2.54 2.98 20.69
CA THR A 114 -2.39 3.09 22.15
C THR A 114 -3.31 4.17 22.72
N ALA A 115 -3.57 4.14 24.04
CA ALA A 115 -4.47 5.07 24.74
C ALA A 115 -4.17 6.55 24.43
N GLY A 116 -2.89 6.94 24.44
CA GLY A 116 -2.49 8.31 24.11
C GLY A 116 -2.89 8.75 22.70
N GLY A 117 -2.98 7.84 21.73
CA GLY A 117 -3.46 8.17 20.38
C GLY A 117 -4.98 8.38 20.28
N VAL A 118 -5.73 8.12 21.35
CA VAL A 118 -7.16 8.46 21.46
C VAL A 118 -7.35 9.78 22.21
N GLU A 119 -6.52 10.03 23.23
CA GLU A 119 -6.61 11.21 24.10
C GLU A 119 -6.12 12.50 23.43
N GLU A 120 -5.12 12.40 22.54
CA GLU A 120 -4.44 13.53 21.89
C GLU A 120 -5.11 13.98 20.58
#